data_AF-A0A0P0SGK4-F1
#
_entry.id   AF-A0A0P0SGK4-F1
#
_cell.length_a   1.000
_cell.length_b   1.000
_cell.length_c   1.000
_cell.angle_alpha   90.00
_cell.angle_beta   90.00
_cell.angle_gamma   90.00
#
_symmetry.space_group_name_H-M   'P 1'
#
loop_
_entity.id
_entity.type
_entity.pdbx_description
1 polymer ?
#
loop_
_entity_poly.entity_id
_entity_poly.type
_entity_poly.pdbx_seq_one_letter_code
_entity_poly.pdbx_strand_id
1 'polypeptide(L)' 'MDTIHGCPLCSRPRTTADARGLAWSSHHGPHGVVFVCGPCTRTHLFDLETGLLDPARTDRTGPGRLQRAA' A
#
# COMPACT_ATOMS: atom_id res chain seq x y z
N MET A 1 -14.78 12.02 9.84
CA MET A 1 -13.32 11.92 9.66
C MET A 1 -13.11 11.02 8.45
N ASP A 2 -13.00 11.62 7.27
CA ASP A 2 -12.89 10.90 6.00
C ASP A 2 -11.63 10.04 6.00
N THR A 3 -11.82 8.74 6.16
CA THR A 3 -10.73 7.77 6.11
C THR A 3 -10.42 7.56 4.65
N ILE A 4 -9.25 8.03 4.22
CA ILE A 4 -8.69 7.68 2.90
C ILE A 4 -8.37 6.17 2.99
N HIS A 5 -8.56 5.42 1.90
CA HIS A 5 -8.27 3.98 1.87
C HIS A 5 -6.96 3.65 2.62
N GLY A 6 -7.04 2.66 3.52
CA GLY A 6 -5.92 2.23 4.37
C GLY A 6 -4.78 1.58 3.57
N CYS A 7 -3.76 1.11 4.27
CA CYS A 7 -2.66 0.40 3.63
C CYS A 7 -3.17 -0.88 2.96
N PRO A 8 -2.97 -1.08 1.64
CA PRO A 8 -3.49 -2.25 0.94
C PRO A 8 -2.81 -3.56 1.34
N LEU A 9 -1.66 -3.49 2.04
CA LEU A 9 -0.90 -4.68 2.45
C LEU A 9 -1.25 -5.18 3.86
N CYS A 10 -1.65 -4.29 4.77
CA CYS A 10 -1.92 -4.64 6.17
C CYS A 10 -3.22 -4.07 6.72
N SER A 11 -4.01 -3.39 5.89
CA SER A 11 -5.28 -2.74 6.24
C SER A 11 -5.18 -1.66 7.32
N ARG A 12 -3.97 -1.23 7.71
CA ARG A 12 -3.78 -0.12 8.65
C ARG A 12 -4.54 1.12 8.14
N PRO A 13 -5.45 1.73 8.92
CA PRO A 13 -6.19 2.90 8.50
C PRO A 13 -5.26 4.06 8.14
N ARG A 14 -5.62 4.82 7.10
CA ARG A 14 -4.95 6.06 6.73
C ARG A 14 -5.88 7.23 6.97
N THR A 15 -5.43 8.18 7.78
CA THR A 15 -6.22 9.36 8.14
C THR A 15 -5.76 10.58 7.33
N THR A 16 -6.52 11.66 7.36
CA THR A 16 -6.10 12.93 6.75
C THR A 16 -4.86 13.54 7.43
N ALA A 17 -4.59 13.21 8.69
CA ALA A 17 -3.37 13.61 9.38
C ALA A 17 -2.12 12.96 8.76
N ASP A 18 -2.25 11.71 8.31
CA ASP A 18 -1.18 10.97 7.63
C ASP A 18 -0.80 11.58 6.28
N ALA A 19 -1.73 12.29 5.61
CA ALA A 19 -1.48 12.89 4.30
C ALA A 19 -0.40 13.97 4.33
N ARG A 20 -0.15 14.57 5.51
CA ARG A 20 0.87 15.60 5.72
C ARG A 20 2.21 15.02 6.19
N GLY A 21 2.28 13.72 6.48
CA GLY A 21 3.46 13.07 7.05
C GLY A 21 4.21 12.19 6.06
N LEU A 22 5.53 12.03 6.27
CA LEU A 22 6.40 11.11 5.51
C LEU A 22 6.24 9.64 5.92
N ALA A 23 5.23 9.32 6.72
CA ALA A 23 5.00 7.97 7.24
C ALA A 23 4.40 7.01 6.19
N TRP A 24 4.08 7.51 4.99
CA TRP A 24 3.44 6.76 3.91
C TRP A 24 4.17 6.98 2.59
N SER A 25 4.37 5.90 1.85
CA SER A 25 4.94 5.93 0.50
C SER A 25 3.82 5.84 -0.53
N SER A 26 3.86 6.66 -1.58
CA SER A 26 2.97 6.49 -2.73
C SER A 26 3.50 5.39 -3.65
N HIS A 27 2.57 4.64 -4.24
CA HIS A 27 2.85 3.69 -5.30
C HIS A 27 1.96 4.03 -6.49
N HIS A 28 2.57 4.17 -7.66
CA HIS A 28 1.91 4.65 -8.88
C HIS A 28 1.70 3.46 -9.82
N GLY A 29 0.45 3.06 -9.99
CA GLY A 29 0.07 1.98 -10.91
C GLY A 29 -0.81 2.50 -12.06
N PRO A 30 -1.14 1.63 -13.03
CA PRO A 30 -2.00 1.98 -14.18
C PRO A 30 -3.41 2.45 -13.79
N HIS A 31 -3.86 2.10 -12.59
CA HIS A 31 -5.20 2.42 -12.07
C HIS A 31 -5.22 3.62 -11.13
N GLY A 32 -4.08 4.26 -10.89
CA GLY A 32 -3.96 5.42 -10.01
C GLY A 32 -2.87 5.25 -8.96
N VAL A 33 -2.96 6.07 -7.91
CA VAL A 33 -1.97 6.14 -6.83
C VAL A 33 -2.55 5.53 -5.56
N VAL A 34 -1.87 4.54 -5.00
CA VAL A 34 -2.18 3.98 -3.67
C VAL A 34 -1.06 4.33 -2.69
N PHE A 35 -1.32 4.17 -1.39
CA PHE A 35 -0.34 4.52 -0.36
C PHE A 35 -0.09 3.37 0.60
N VAL A 36 1.19 3.09 0.84
CA VAL A 36 1.68 2.00 1.69
C VAL A 36 2.26 2.58 2.98
N CYS A 37 1.92 2.00 4.13
CA CYS A 37 2.43 2.48 5.40
C CYS A 37 3.93 2.17 5.57
N GLY A 38 4.65 3.01 6.30
CA GLY A 38 6.10 2.90 6.49
C GLY A 38 6.62 1.51 6.92
N PRO A 39 5.94 0.77 7.83
CA PRO A 39 6.32 -0.60 8.14
C PRO A 39 6.26 -1.53 6.93
N CYS A 40 5.16 -1.51 6.16
CA CYS A 40 5.03 -2.36 4.98
C CYS A 40 5.97 -1.94 3.84
N THR A 41 6.23 -0.64 3.68
CA THR A 41 7.27 -0.16 2.74
C THR A 41 8.63 -0.75 3.12
N ARG A 42 9.03 -0.70 4.39
CA ARG A 42 10.32 -1.29 4.82
C ARG A 42 10.38 -2.80 4.63
N THR A 43 9.32 -3.51 4.99
CA THR A 43 9.28 -4.98 4.88
C THR A 43 9.34 -5.46 3.44
N HIS A 44 8.69 -4.75 2.51
CA HIS A 44 8.56 -5.16 1.12
C HIS A 44 9.33 -4.26 0.14
N LEU A 45 10.32 -3.49 0.61
CA LEU A 45 10.97 -2.44 -0.21
C LEU A 45 11.48 -2.99 -1.54
N PHE A 46 12.23 -4.09 -1.49
CA PHE A 46 12.75 -4.74 -2.68
C PHE A 46 11.64 -5.19 -3.64
N ASP A 47 10.61 -5.87 -3.14
CA ASP A 47 9.50 -6.37 -3.97
C ASP A 47 8.72 -5.21 -4.62
N LEU A 48 8.55 -4.10 -3.90
CA LEU A 48 7.88 -2.89 -4.39
C LEU A 48 8.70 -2.17 -5.46
N GLU A 49 10.01 -2.01 -5.26
CA GLU A 49 10.90 -1.30 -6.20
C GLU A 49 11.19 -2.13 -7.46
N THR A 50 11.17 -3.46 -7.34
CA THR A 50 11.35 -4.37 -8.49
C THR A 50 10.04 -4.74 -9.19
N GLY A 51 8.89 -4.28 -8.67
CA GLY A 51 7.58 -4.56 -9.25
C GLY A 51 7.08 -6.00 -9.06
N LEU A 52 7.74 -6.79 -8.20
CA LEU A 52 7.27 -8.13 -7.81
C LEU A 52 6.01 -8.07 -6.95
N LEU A 53 5.80 -6.95 -6.26
CA LEU A 53 4.59 -6.63 -5.51
C LEU A 53 3.98 -5.33 -6.03
N ASP A 54 2.74 -5.40 -6.52
CA ASP A 54 1.94 -4.25 -6.91
C ASP A 54 0.79 -4.02 -5.90
N PRO A 55 0.93 -3.06 -4.97
CA PRO A 55 -0.11 -2.73 -4.00
C PRO A 55 -1.39 -2.20 -4.64
N ALA A 56 -1.32 -1.61 -5.85
CA ALA A 56 -2.51 -1.13 -6.56
C ALA A 56 -3.33 -2.28 -7.15
N ARG A 57 -2.74 -3.47 -7.31
CA ARG A 57 -3.45 -4.71 -7.64
C ARG A 57 -4.11 -5.36 -6.43
N THR A 58 -3.52 -5.19 -5.24
CA THR A 58 -3.98 -5.82 -3.98
C THR A 58 -5.29 -5.23 -3.46
N ASP A 59 -5.65 -4.01 -3.85
CA ASP A 59 -6.87 -3.30 -3.40
C ASP A 59 -8.20 -3.95 -3.83
N ARG A 60 -8.19 -4.98 -4.70
CA ARG A 60 -9.41 -5.66 -5.14
C ARG A 60 -9.89 -6.80 -4.24
N THR A 61 -9.24 -7.09 -3.12
CA THR A 61 -9.68 -8.21 -2.26
C THR A 61 -9.36 -7.92 -0.79
N GLY A 62 -10.39 -7.88 0.05
CA GLY A 62 -10.24 -7.90 1.52
C GLY A 62 -9.36 -9.07 2.00
N PRO A 63 -9.00 -9.13 3.30
CA PRO A 63 -7.75 -9.69 3.83
C PRO A 63 -7.38 -11.03 3.18
N GLY A 64 -6.68 -10.91 2.05
CA GLY A 64 -6.42 -12.00 1.14
C GLY A 64 -4.93 -12.26 1.15
N ARG A 65 -4.57 -13.41 1.74
CA ARG A 65 -3.27 -14.07 1.67
C ARG A 65 -2.42 -13.55 0.50
N LEU A 66 -1.31 -12.88 0.81
CA LEU A 66 -0.27 -12.45 -0.13
C LEU A 66 0.03 -13.59 -1.11
N GLN A 67 -0.44 -13.47 -2.35
CA GLN A 67 -0.01 -14.36 -3.42
C GLN A 67 1.31 -13.84 -3.94
N ARG A 68 2.38 -14.61 -3.70
CA ARG A 68 3.67 -14.38 -4.36
C ARG A 68 3.50 -14.68 -5.84
N ALA A 69 4.01 -13.80 -6.71
CA ALA A 69 4.18 -14.12 -8.12
C ALA A 69 5.11 -15.34 -8.25
N ALA A 70 4.71 -16.29 -9.11
CA ALA A 70 5.43 -17.52 -9.39
C ALA A 70 6.61 -17.29 -10.33
#